data_AF-A0A7W8HE71-F1
#
_entry.id   AF-A0A7W8HE71-F1
#
_cell.length_a   1.000
_cell.length_b   1.000
_cell.length_c   1.000
_cell.angle_alpha   90.00
_cell.angle_beta   90.00
_cell.angle_gamma   90.00
#
_symmetry.space_group_name_H-M   'P 1'
#
loop_
_entity.id
_entity.type
_entity.pdbx_description
1 polymer ?
#
loop_
_entity_poly.entity_id
_entity_poly.type
_entity_poly.pdbx_seq_one_letter_code
_entity_poly.pdbx_strand_id
1 'polypeptide(L)'
;MIDDPGSAAPPPAGDALDLAWMRLAIDQARNAWAVGEVPVGAVLVREGRVLATGYNQPIGGHDPTAHAEIRAMRAAAELLGNYRLVDCDLYVTLEPCVMCAGAIMHARIRRLVFGARDPKTGACGSVVDLMAEQRLNHHTQVTSGVLGDECGTLLSEFFAARRRAARATQPVAHPPAPGIEVRFHDEA
;
A
#
# COMPACT_ATOMS: atom_id res chain seq x y z
N MET A 1 -13.45 -17.32 -23.77
CA MET A 1 -14.56 -17.65 -22.87
C MET A 1 -14.05 -18.73 -21.95
N ILE A 2 -13.69 -18.35 -20.72
CA ILE A 2 -13.40 -19.31 -19.64
C ILE A 2 -14.36 -18.91 -18.53
N ASP A 3 -15.11 -19.91 -18.10
CA ASP A 3 -16.24 -19.83 -17.20
C ASP A 3 -15.90 -19.13 -15.87
N ASP A 4 -16.92 -18.44 -15.37
CA ASP A 4 -17.01 -17.75 -14.09
C ASP A 4 -17.72 -18.69 -13.09
N PRO A 5 -17.00 -19.41 -12.21
CA PRO A 5 -17.64 -20.16 -11.15
C PRO A 5 -17.62 -19.33 -9.86
N GLY A 6 -18.80 -18.84 -9.46
CA GLY A 6 -19.04 -18.48 -8.06
C GLY A 6 -19.33 -17.01 -7.79
N SER A 7 -20.40 -16.48 -8.40
CA SER A 7 -21.04 -15.24 -7.96
C SER A 7 -21.81 -15.48 -6.65
N ALA A 8 -21.09 -15.68 -5.55
CA ALA A 8 -21.63 -15.37 -4.23
C ALA A 8 -21.50 -13.85 -4.03
N ALA A 9 -22.59 -13.18 -3.64
CA ALA A 9 -22.55 -11.76 -3.34
C ALA A 9 -21.47 -11.49 -2.27
N PRO A 10 -20.65 -10.44 -2.42
CA PRO A 10 -19.65 -10.10 -1.41
C PRO A 10 -20.33 -9.96 -0.05
N PRO A 11 -19.72 -10.50 1.03
CA PRO A 11 -20.19 -10.18 2.37
C PRO A 11 -20.13 -8.67 2.57
N PRO A 12 -21.06 -8.09 3.35
CA PRO A 12 -21.11 -6.65 3.59
C PRO A 12 -19.79 -6.16 4.21
N ALA A 13 -19.41 -4.94 3.88
CA ALA A 13 -18.24 -4.28 4.46
C ALA A 13 -18.31 -4.28 5.99
N GLY A 14 -17.25 -4.74 6.67
CA GLY A 14 -17.20 -4.75 8.13
C GLY A 14 -17.68 -6.05 8.79
N ASP A 15 -17.69 -7.17 8.05
CA ASP A 15 -17.68 -8.52 8.62
C ASP A 15 -16.61 -8.61 9.74
N ALA A 16 -16.92 -9.32 10.84
CA ALA A 16 -15.98 -9.61 11.92
C ALA A 16 -14.65 -10.21 11.41
N LEU A 17 -14.69 -10.99 10.34
CA LEU A 17 -13.52 -11.51 9.65
C LEU A 17 -12.73 -10.40 8.96
N ASP A 18 -13.37 -9.47 8.26
CA ASP A 18 -12.68 -8.35 7.61
C ASP A 18 -11.94 -7.48 8.65
N LEU A 19 -12.55 -7.27 9.82
CA LEU A 19 -11.89 -6.60 10.95
C LEU A 19 -10.68 -7.38 11.46
N ALA A 20 -10.79 -8.71 11.59
CA ALA A 20 -9.70 -9.56 12.05
C ALA A 20 -8.52 -9.59 11.06
N TRP A 21 -8.80 -9.74 9.76
CA TRP A 21 -7.76 -9.73 8.72
C TRP A 21 -7.11 -8.37 8.56
N MET A 22 -7.86 -7.28 8.70
CA MET A 22 -7.29 -5.94 8.68
C MET A 22 -6.39 -5.67 9.89
N ARG A 23 -6.73 -6.18 11.08
CA ARG A 23 -5.82 -6.11 12.25
C ARG A 23 -4.51 -6.84 11.99
N LEU A 24 -4.55 -8.00 11.34
CA LEU A 24 -3.33 -8.69 10.93
C LEU A 24 -2.52 -7.89 9.90
N ALA A 25 -3.18 -7.18 8.99
CA ALA A 25 -2.50 -6.25 8.08
C ALA A 25 -1.88 -5.06 8.83
N ILE A 26 -2.53 -4.54 9.88
CA ILE A 26 -1.96 -3.52 10.77
C ILE A 26 -0.71 -4.05 11.49
N ASP A 27 -0.69 -5.31 11.92
CA ASP A 27 0.52 -5.91 12.50
C ASP A 27 1.67 -5.99 11.48
N GLN A 28 1.38 -6.25 10.20
CA GLN A 28 2.38 -6.14 9.14
C GLN A 28 2.85 -4.70 8.91
N ALA A 29 1.93 -3.72 8.99
CA ALA A 29 2.29 -2.31 8.90
C ALA A 29 3.22 -1.87 10.05
N ARG A 30 3.05 -2.44 11.25
CA ARG A 30 3.98 -2.25 12.38
C ARG A 30 5.36 -2.85 12.10
N ASN A 31 5.45 -3.98 11.38
CA ASN A 31 6.73 -4.52 10.94
C ASN A 31 7.47 -3.57 9.99
N ALA A 32 6.76 -2.92 9.05
CA ALA A 32 7.34 -1.88 8.20
C ALA A 32 7.86 -0.70 9.03
N TRP A 33 7.06 -0.21 10.00
CA TRP A 33 7.50 0.86 10.89
C TRP A 33 8.80 0.48 11.61
N ALA A 34 8.86 -0.73 12.18
CA ALA A 34 9.99 -1.19 12.98
C ALA A 34 11.32 -1.15 12.21
N VAL A 35 11.28 -1.26 10.88
CA VAL A 35 12.46 -1.17 9.99
C VAL A 35 12.61 0.19 9.30
N GLY A 36 11.84 1.20 9.72
CA GLY A 36 11.93 2.58 9.22
C GLY A 36 11.21 2.84 7.90
N GLU A 37 10.36 1.90 7.46
CA GLU A 37 9.56 2.01 6.23
C GLU A 37 8.19 2.64 6.51
N VAL A 38 7.57 3.22 5.48
CA VAL A 38 6.18 3.72 5.60
C VAL A 38 5.26 2.57 6.04
N PRO A 39 4.45 2.73 7.10
CA PRO A 39 3.73 1.63 7.73
C PRO A 39 2.49 1.23 6.93
N VAL A 40 2.73 0.46 5.86
CA VAL A 40 1.70 -0.20 5.08
C VAL A 40 1.91 -1.70 5.18
N GLY A 41 0.84 -2.42 5.47
CA GLY A 41 0.84 -3.87 5.62
C GLY A 41 -0.30 -4.48 4.83
N ALA A 42 -0.11 -5.73 4.41
CA ALA A 42 -1.04 -6.49 3.61
C ALA A 42 -1.11 -7.95 4.04
N VAL A 43 -2.30 -8.53 3.92
CA VAL A 43 -2.59 -9.95 4.18
C VAL A 43 -3.41 -10.48 3.02
N LEU A 44 -3.01 -11.63 2.48
CA LEU A 44 -3.72 -12.32 1.42
C LEU A 44 -4.34 -13.60 1.98
N VAL A 45 -5.65 -13.72 1.87
CA VAL A 45 -6.48 -14.78 2.45
C VAL A 45 -7.06 -15.64 1.34
N ARG A 46 -7.04 -16.96 1.50
CA ARG A 46 -7.70 -17.91 0.61
C ARG A 46 -8.41 -18.95 1.47
N GLU A 47 -9.68 -19.23 1.16
CA GLU A 47 -10.50 -20.22 1.90
C GLU A 47 -10.53 -19.96 3.42
N GLY A 48 -10.63 -18.68 3.82
CA GLY A 48 -10.68 -18.27 5.23
C GLY A 48 -9.37 -18.41 5.99
N ARG A 49 -8.24 -18.65 5.30
CA ARG A 49 -6.91 -18.81 5.90
C ARG A 49 -5.93 -17.82 5.29
N VAL A 50 -5.03 -17.29 6.10
CA VAL A 50 -3.91 -16.48 5.60
C VAL A 50 -3.01 -17.36 4.75
N LEU A 51 -2.86 -17.00 3.48
CA LEU A 51 -1.96 -17.64 2.53
C LEU A 51 -0.59 -16.96 2.54
N ALA A 52 -0.56 -15.63 2.55
CA ALA A 52 0.66 -14.84 2.58
C ALA A 52 0.45 -13.49 3.26
N THR A 53 1.55 -12.88 3.71
CA THR A 53 1.58 -11.53 4.25
C THR A 53 2.65 -10.71 3.56
N GLY A 54 2.54 -9.38 3.65
CA GLY A 54 3.52 -8.46 3.11
C GLY A 54 3.49 -7.13 3.84
N TYR A 55 4.60 -6.42 3.83
CA TYR A 55 4.67 -5.05 4.31
C TYR A 55 5.62 -4.25 3.44
N ASN A 56 5.51 -2.93 3.51
CA ASN A 56 6.29 -2.02 2.69
C ASN A 56 7.79 -2.16 2.99
N GLN A 57 8.61 -2.43 1.98
CA GLN A 57 10.09 -2.49 2.10
C GLN A 57 10.85 -1.86 0.91
N PRO A 58 10.41 -0.74 0.31
CA PRO A 58 11.08 -0.19 -0.87
C PRO A 58 12.48 0.36 -0.57
N ILE A 59 12.71 0.96 0.60
CA ILE A 59 14.01 1.55 0.96
C ILE A 59 15.02 0.44 1.27
N GLY A 60 14.69 -0.45 2.21
CA GLY A 60 15.58 -1.52 2.66
C GLY A 60 15.77 -2.62 1.61
N GLY A 61 14.75 -2.86 0.78
CA GLY A 61 14.83 -3.82 -0.33
C GLY A 61 15.48 -3.27 -1.60
N HIS A 62 15.74 -1.96 -1.67
CA HIS A 62 16.17 -1.27 -2.90
C HIS A 62 15.31 -1.63 -4.12
N ASP A 63 14.02 -1.85 -3.89
CA ASP A 63 13.06 -2.34 -4.87
C ASP A 63 11.89 -1.37 -4.92
N PRO A 64 11.74 -0.56 -5.99
CA PRO A 64 10.65 0.41 -6.09
C PRO A 64 9.28 -0.26 -6.16
N THR A 65 9.22 -1.58 -6.37
CA THR A 65 7.98 -2.36 -6.42
C THR A 65 7.65 -3.07 -5.10
N ALA A 66 8.51 -2.99 -4.07
CA ALA A 66 8.35 -3.70 -2.80
C ALA A 66 7.28 -3.08 -1.87
N HIS A 67 6.11 -2.80 -2.43
CA HIS A 67 4.91 -2.43 -1.71
C HIS A 67 4.27 -3.63 -1.02
N ALA A 68 3.54 -3.41 0.06
CA ALA A 68 2.95 -4.47 0.88
C ALA A 68 2.11 -5.45 0.04
N GLU A 69 1.28 -4.92 -0.87
CA GLU A 69 0.41 -5.69 -1.76
C GLU A 69 1.22 -6.58 -2.70
N ILE A 70 2.27 -6.01 -3.33
CA ILE A 70 3.15 -6.73 -4.24
C ILE A 70 3.89 -7.85 -3.50
N ARG A 71 4.40 -7.57 -2.30
CA ARG A 71 5.11 -8.55 -1.47
C ARG A 71 4.19 -9.71 -1.08
N ALA A 72 2.97 -9.42 -0.64
CA ALA A 72 2.00 -10.46 -0.29
C ALA A 72 1.60 -11.31 -1.51
N MET A 73 1.32 -10.68 -2.66
CA MET A 73 0.94 -11.40 -3.89
C MET A 73 2.10 -12.24 -4.45
N ARG A 74 3.34 -11.75 -4.43
CA ARG A 74 4.52 -12.52 -4.87
C ARG A 74 4.71 -13.77 -4.02
N ALA A 75 4.67 -13.64 -2.70
CA ALA A 75 4.77 -14.78 -1.78
C ALA A 75 3.64 -15.79 -2.00
N ALA A 76 2.40 -15.34 -2.19
CA ALA A 76 1.27 -16.21 -2.50
C ALA A 76 1.45 -16.94 -3.84
N ALA A 77 1.91 -16.23 -4.89
CA ALA A 77 2.10 -16.81 -6.22
C ALA A 77 3.21 -17.87 -6.23
N GLU A 78 4.29 -17.64 -5.48
CA GLU A 78 5.37 -18.62 -5.28
C GLU A 78 4.85 -19.87 -4.56
N LEU A 79 4.09 -19.71 -3.47
CA LEU A 79 3.49 -20.83 -2.72
C LEU A 79 2.53 -21.67 -3.57
N LEU A 80 1.76 -21.03 -4.45
CA LEU A 80 0.79 -21.70 -5.31
C LEU A 80 1.39 -22.22 -6.63
N GLY A 81 2.61 -21.80 -6.98
CA GLY A 81 3.18 -22.04 -8.30
C GLY A 81 2.35 -21.42 -9.44
N ASN A 82 1.61 -20.34 -9.17
CA ASN A 82 0.66 -19.75 -10.11
C ASN A 82 0.53 -18.24 -9.89
N TYR A 83 0.62 -17.47 -10.98
CA TYR A 83 0.47 -16.01 -10.96
C TYR A 83 -0.99 -15.56 -10.77
N ARG A 84 -1.96 -16.43 -11.09
CA ARG A 84 -3.38 -16.18 -10.86
C ARG A 84 -3.73 -16.59 -9.44
N LEU A 85 -4.03 -15.61 -8.61
CA LEU A 85 -4.45 -15.70 -7.23
C LEU A 85 -5.99 -15.65 -7.15
N VAL A 86 -6.66 -16.47 -7.96
CA VAL A 86 -8.12 -16.60 -7.93
C VAL A 86 -8.60 -17.04 -6.55
N ASP A 87 -9.83 -16.66 -6.20
CA ASP A 87 -10.46 -16.90 -4.90
C ASP A 87 -9.76 -16.26 -3.69
N CYS A 88 -8.70 -15.49 -3.92
CA CYS A 88 -7.96 -14.79 -2.87
C CYS A 88 -8.56 -13.41 -2.58
N ASP A 89 -8.62 -13.07 -1.31
CA ASP A 89 -8.95 -11.74 -0.81
C ASP A 89 -7.69 -11.06 -0.31
N LEU A 90 -7.46 -9.82 -0.75
CA LEU A 90 -6.33 -9.01 -0.33
C LEU A 90 -6.80 -7.91 0.61
N TYR A 91 -6.23 -7.89 1.82
CA TYR A 91 -6.42 -6.85 2.82
C TYR A 91 -5.19 -5.96 2.86
N VAL A 92 -5.35 -4.63 2.82
CA VAL A 92 -4.24 -3.67 2.88
C VAL A 92 -4.60 -2.45 3.70
N THR A 93 -3.68 -1.95 4.52
CA THR A 93 -3.98 -0.85 5.45
C THR A 93 -4.19 0.51 4.77
N LEU A 94 -3.70 0.69 3.54
CA LEU A 94 -3.82 1.92 2.76
C LEU A 94 -4.35 1.61 1.36
N GLU A 95 -5.13 2.52 0.80
CA GLU A 95 -5.61 2.43 -0.58
C GLU A 95 -4.46 2.19 -1.58
N PRO A 96 -4.56 1.16 -2.44
CA PRO A 96 -3.51 0.85 -3.40
C PRO A 96 -3.22 1.98 -4.39
N CYS A 97 -1.94 2.17 -4.69
CA CYS A 97 -1.50 3.05 -5.78
C CYS A 97 -1.72 2.38 -7.15
N VAL A 98 -1.47 3.12 -8.24
CA VAL A 98 -1.64 2.64 -9.63
C VAL A 98 -0.89 1.33 -9.90
N MET A 99 0.34 1.18 -9.42
CA MET A 99 1.14 -0.03 -9.58
C MET A 99 0.46 -1.24 -8.92
N CYS A 100 0.09 -1.11 -7.64
CA CYS A 100 -0.53 -2.18 -6.89
C CYS A 100 -1.90 -2.54 -7.45
N ALA A 101 -2.72 -1.54 -7.81
CA ALA A 101 -4.02 -1.74 -8.44
C ALA A 101 -3.92 -2.53 -9.76
N GLY A 102 -2.96 -2.18 -10.63
CA GLY A 102 -2.70 -2.96 -11.85
C GLY A 102 -2.24 -4.39 -11.55
N ALA A 103 -1.37 -4.59 -10.56
CA ALA A 103 -0.92 -5.92 -10.16
C ALA A 103 -2.06 -6.79 -9.61
N ILE A 104 -2.96 -6.22 -8.80
CA ILE A 104 -4.17 -6.88 -8.25
C ILE A 104 -5.05 -7.40 -9.40
N MET A 105 -5.26 -6.57 -10.44
CA MET A 105 -6.02 -6.99 -11.63
C MET A 105 -5.34 -8.12 -12.40
N HIS A 106 -4.01 -8.05 -12.59
CA HIS A 106 -3.25 -9.09 -13.28
C HIS A 106 -3.25 -10.42 -12.51
N ALA A 107 -3.22 -10.34 -11.18
CA ALA A 107 -3.27 -11.49 -10.28
C ALA A 107 -4.67 -12.10 -10.16
N ARG A 108 -5.72 -11.45 -10.66
CA ARG A 108 -7.11 -11.94 -10.59
C ARG A 108 -7.63 -12.10 -9.16
N ILE A 109 -7.25 -11.17 -8.28
CA ILE A 109 -7.74 -11.11 -6.90
C ILE A 109 -9.26 -10.98 -6.90
N ARG A 110 -9.94 -11.80 -6.11
CA ARG A 110 -11.41 -11.83 -6.02
C ARG A 110 -11.93 -10.56 -5.36
N ARG A 111 -11.37 -10.21 -4.19
CA ARG A 111 -11.76 -9.03 -3.42
C ARG A 111 -10.55 -8.27 -2.89
N LEU A 112 -10.58 -6.96 -3.01
CA LEU A 112 -9.68 -6.02 -2.37
C LEU A 112 -10.43 -5.35 -1.21
N VAL A 113 -9.86 -5.42 -0.02
CA VAL A 113 -10.35 -4.74 1.17
C VAL A 113 -9.26 -3.81 1.67
N PHE A 114 -9.53 -2.51 1.80
CA PHE A 114 -8.54 -1.57 2.31
C PHE A 114 -9.04 -0.68 3.44
N GLY A 115 -8.10 -0.24 4.27
CA GLY A 115 -8.35 0.63 5.41
C GLY A 115 -8.46 2.10 5.02
N ALA A 116 -7.37 2.85 5.20
CA ALA A 116 -7.35 4.28 4.95
C ALA A 116 -7.37 4.59 3.44
N ARG A 117 -8.02 5.70 3.06
CA ARG A 117 -7.91 6.27 1.71
C ARG A 117 -6.57 6.97 1.50
N ASP A 118 -6.10 7.01 0.26
CA ASP A 118 -4.94 7.80 -0.12
C ASP A 118 -5.33 8.95 -1.08
N PRO A 119 -5.60 10.15 -0.56
CA PRO A 119 -6.02 11.29 -1.38
C PRO A 119 -4.92 11.81 -2.32
N LYS A 120 -3.67 11.33 -2.19
CA LYS A 120 -2.54 11.80 -3.01
C LYS A 120 -2.22 10.87 -4.15
N THR A 121 -2.29 9.56 -3.95
CA THR A 121 -1.89 8.58 -4.97
C THR A 121 -2.81 7.37 -5.13
N GLY A 122 -3.91 7.32 -4.38
CA GLY A 122 -4.85 6.20 -4.39
C GLY A 122 -5.52 5.99 -5.75
N ALA A 123 -5.54 4.74 -6.21
CA ALA A 123 -6.02 4.33 -7.51
C ALA A 123 -7.30 3.46 -7.48
N CYS A 124 -7.97 3.43 -6.32
CA CYS A 124 -9.23 2.71 -6.10
C CYS A 124 -10.34 3.69 -5.64
N GLY A 125 -10.36 4.89 -6.23
CA GLY A 125 -11.40 5.90 -6.03
C GLY A 125 -10.92 7.26 -5.51
N SER A 126 -9.68 7.40 -4.99
CA SER A 126 -9.20 8.70 -4.53
C SER A 126 -8.72 9.64 -5.64
N VAL A 127 -7.69 9.25 -6.40
CA VAL A 127 -7.17 10.08 -7.51
C VAL A 127 -7.67 9.56 -8.85
N VAL A 128 -7.61 8.25 -9.01
CA VAL A 128 -8.20 7.51 -10.14
C VAL A 128 -8.93 6.30 -9.59
N ASP A 129 -9.83 5.74 -10.39
CA ASP A 129 -10.47 4.47 -10.07
C ASP A 129 -10.23 3.49 -11.20
N LEU A 130 -9.13 2.75 -11.10
CA LEU A 130 -8.82 1.70 -12.08
C LEU A 130 -9.81 0.55 -11.95
N MET A 131 -10.29 0.26 -10.73
CA MET A 131 -11.22 -0.85 -10.47
C MET A 131 -12.61 -0.60 -11.07
N ALA A 132 -12.97 0.65 -11.38
CA ALA A 132 -14.20 1.00 -12.09
C ALA A 132 -14.05 1.08 -13.63
N GLU A 133 -12.83 1.06 -14.18
CA GLU A 133 -12.59 1.23 -15.62
C GLU A 133 -13.02 -0.02 -16.42
N GLN A 134 -14.11 0.12 -17.19
CA GLN A 134 -14.73 -0.97 -17.93
C GLN A 134 -13.92 -1.45 -19.15
N ARG A 135 -12.97 -0.64 -19.63
CA ARG A 135 -12.07 -1.05 -20.73
C ARG A 135 -11.01 -2.07 -20.29
N LEU A 136 -10.79 -2.24 -18.99
CA LEU A 136 -9.85 -3.21 -18.44
C LEU A 136 -10.52 -4.59 -18.30
N ASN A 137 -9.73 -5.66 -18.43
CA ASN A 137 -10.23 -7.01 -18.70
C ASN A 137 -10.65 -7.83 -17.46
N HIS A 138 -10.55 -7.28 -16.25
CA HIS A 138 -10.94 -7.96 -15.01
C HIS A 138 -11.22 -6.95 -13.91
N HIS A 139 -12.23 -7.25 -13.10
CA HIS A 139 -12.72 -6.37 -12.06
C HIS A 139 -12.70 -7.12 -10.72
N THR A 140 -11.98 -6.53 -9.77
CA THR A 140 -11.90 -6.99 -8.39
C THR A 140 -12.98 -6.29 -7.57
N GLN A 141 -13.68 -7.01 -6.70
CA GLN A 141 -14.63 -6.39 -5.78
C GLN A 141 -13.89 -5.53 -4.76
N VAL A 142 -14.29 -4.28 -4.56
CA VAL A 142 -13.59 -3.36 -3.66
C VAL A 142 -14.44 -3.05 -2.43
N THR A 143 -13.84 -3.18 -1.24
CA THR A 143 -14.37 -2.72 0.03
C THR A 143 -13.38 -1.74 0.67
N SER A 144 -13.82 -0.54 0.99
CA SER A 144 -12.98 0.52 1.56
C SER A 144 -13.37 0.87 2.99
N GLY A 145 -12.43 1.36 3.80
CA GLY A 145 -12.69 1.96 5.10
C GLY A 145 -12.68 0.98 6.29
N VAL A 146 -12.29 -0.28 6.08
CA VAL A 146 -12.22 -1.27 7.17
C VAL A 146 -11.09 -0.87 8.13
N LEU A 147 -11.43 -0.49 9.37
CA LEU A 147 -10.48 0.11 10.33
C LEU A 147 -9.71 1.31 9.74
N GLY A 148 -10.38 2.11 8.90
CA GLY A 148 -9.75 3.23 8.19
C GLY A 148 -9.08 4.25 9.11
N ASP A 149 -9.72 4.60 10.23
CA ASP A 149 -9.18 5.57 11.20
C ASP A 149 -7.91 5.04 11.88
N GLU A 150 -7.87 3.76 12.26
CA GLU A 150 -6.70 3.13 12.87
C GLU A 150 -5.53 3.08 11.88
N CYS A 151 -5.80 2.68 10.64
CA CYS A 151 -4.80 2.64 9.57
C CYS A 151 -4.26 4.04 9.25
N GLY A 152 -5.14 5.05 9.16
CA GLY A 152 -4.76 6.44 8.87
C GLY A 152 -3.98 7.08 10.02
N THR A 153 -4.31 6.73 11.27
CA THR A 153 -3.58 7.17 12.46
C THR A 153 -2.15 6.65 12.44
N LEU A 154 -1.95 5.35 12.18
CA LEU A 154 -0.61 4.75 12.09
C LEU A 154 0.28 5.48 11.07
N LEU A 155 -0.26 5.76 9.87
CA LEU A 155 0.48 6.49 8.83
C LEU A 155 0.83 7.93 9.27
N SER A 156 -0.12 8.62 9.90
CA SER A 156 0.05 10.00 10.36
C SER A 156 1.09 10.11 11.47
N GLU A 157 1.07 9.19 12.42
CA GLU A 157 2.02 9.12 13.53
C GLU A 157 3.45 8.85 13.03
N PHE A 158 3.62 7.95 12.06
CA PHE A 158 4.92 7.66 11.44
C PHE A 158 5.54 8.91 10.82
N PHE A 159 4.79 9.62 9.97
CA PHE A 159 5.32 10.85 9.36
C PHE A 159 5.55 11.96 10.38
N ALA A 160 4.74 12.05 11.44
CA ALA A 160 4.97 12.98 12.53
C ALA A 160 6.28 12.67 13.27
N ALA A 161 6.55 11.39 13.57
CA ALA A 161 7.81 10.95 14.15
C ALA A 161 9.00 11.28 13.26
N ARG A 162 8.90 11.02 11.94
CA ARG A 162 9.96 11.32 10.97
C ARG A 162 10.26 12.82 10.86
N ARG A 163 9.23 13.68 10.88
CA ARG A 163 9.40 15.15 10.89
C ARG A 163 10.07 15.64 12.17
N ARG A 164 9.72 15.06 13.33
CA ARG A 164 10.38 15.40 14.61
C ARG A 164 11.86 15.02 14.60
N ALA A 165 12.18 13.81 14.13
CA ALA A 165 13.57 13.35 14.01
C ALA A 165 14.40 14.27 13.09
N ALA A 166 13.89 14.61 11.91
CA ALA A 166 14.57 15.49 10.96
C ALA A 166 14.87 16.90 11.53
N ARG A 167 13.96 17.44 12.36
CA ARG A 167 14.17 18.73 13.04
C ARG A 167 15.25 18.66 14.12
N ALA A 168 15.34 17.54 14.84
CA ALA A 168 16.36 17.35 15.87
C ALA A 168 17.78 17.20 15.29
N THR A 169 17.90 16.76 14.05
CA THR A 169 19.18 16.57 13.34
C THR A 169 19.60 17.74 12.47
N GLN A 170 18.81 18.82 12.38
CA GLN A 170 19.24 20.02 11.65
C GLN A 170 20.34 20.74 12.43
N PRO A 171 21.51 21.05 11.81
CA PRO A 171 22.49 21.91 12.44
C PRO A 171 21.86 23.26 12.74
N VAL A 172 22.16 23.82 13.92
CA VAL A 172 21.81 25.22 14.23
C VAL A 172 22.41 26.09 13.13
N ALA A 173 21.59 26.89 12.47
CA ALA A 173 22.02 27.76 11.39
C ALA A 173 23.19 28.63 11.87
N HIS A 174 24.37 28.46 11.27
CA HIS A 174 25.45 29.41 11.45
C HIS A 174 25.11 30.70 10.69
N PRO A 175 25.40 31.88 11.28
CA PRO A 175 25.22 33.14 10.57
C PRO A 175 26.05 33.11 9.28
N PRO A 176 25.55 33.69 8.17
CA PRO A 176 26.27 33.70 6.91
C PRO A 176 27.62 34.42 7.11
N ALA A 177 28.69 33.80 6.62
CA ALA A 177 29.99 34.46 6.54
C ALA A 177 29.90 35.68 5.61
N PRO A 178 30.62 36.79 5.88
CA PRO A 178 30.63 37.94 4.99
C PRO A 178 31.12 37.51 3.60
N GLY A 179 30.23 37.64 2.61
CA GLY A 179 30.48 37.17 1.25
C GLY A 179 31.59 37.96 0.55
N ILE A 180 32.48 37.26 -0.14
CA ILE A 180 33.41 37.86 -1.10
C ILE A 180 32.63 38.07 -2.41
N GLU A 181 32.51 39.34 -2.81
CA GLU A 181 31.92 39.74 -4.09
C GLU A 181 32.88 39.38 -5.23
N VAL A 182 32.51 38.42 -6.08
CA VAL A 182 33.26 38.15 -7.33
C VAL A 182 32.65 38.99 -8.43
N ARG A 183 33.39 40.01 -8.88
CA ARG A 183 33.02 40.84 -10.04
C ARG A 183 33.58 40.19 -11.29
N PHE A 184 32.70 39.84 -12.23
CA PHE A 184 33.09 39.45 -13.58
C PHE A 184 33.27 40.72 -14.41
N HIS A 185 34.47 40.94 -14.95
CA HIS A 185 34.71 41.93 -15.98
C HIS A 185 34.39 41.30 -17.33
N ASP A 186 33.30 41.72 -17.96
CA ASP A 186 33.06 41.44 -19.37
C ASP A 186 33.94 42.38 -20.21
N GLU A 187 34.90 41.81 -20.94
CA GLU A 187 35.57 42.46 -22.06
C GLU A 187 34.98 41.93 -23.38
N ALA A 188 34.25 42.80 -24.09
CA ALA A 188 34.37 43.10 -25.54
C ALA A 188 33.11 43.83 -26.04
#